data_AF-A0A3C1PLB6-F1
#
_entry.id   AF-A0A3C1PLB6-F1
#
_cell.length_a   1.000
_cell.length_b   1.000
_cell.length_c   1.000
_cell.angle_alpha   90.00
_cell.angle_beta   90.00
_cell.angle_gamma   90.00
#
_symmetry.space_group_name_H-M   'P 1'
#
loop_
_entity.id
_entity.type
_entity.pdbx_description
1 polymer ?
#
loop_
_entity_poly.entity_id
_entity_poly.type
_entity_poly.pdbx_seq_one_letter_code
_entity_poly.pdbx_strand_id
1 'polypeptide(L)'
;MRKFKLRIETLIFKLMYRLTNKLLVAALLMAMLTSCSSDSGIKGFFSGAAKTENFEAKEYRMPAQVFYSKEAKGFLYDKFFPIGWSSDGRFAYFQQLADEACGCTWIFFRIYDVESQKNVCEIEYNDHGAGESIETIWKKIYPNAEKNMFEHKIVQYFKFNIHSTKFGTENVIYELILHTERASDPEYSIEFVKKASIELVKQHTETRPVSEINYSSPYYVLDASVAGIVLSPNGLYGTVIYKEEKIGYEGPPQIIGYSLIGVAF
;
A
#
# COMPACT_ATOMS: atom_id res chain seq x y z
N MET A 1 -28.76 -41.24 -16.78
CA MET A 1 -29.45 -40.29 -15.87
C MET A 1 -28.65 -39.85 -14.64
N ARG A 2 -27.85 -40.70 -13.96
CA ARG A 2 -27.07 -40.28 -12.76
C ARG A 2 -26.07 -39.12 -12.96
N LYS A 3 -25.40 -39.03 -14.12
CA LYS A 3 -24.42 -37.95 -14.40
C LYS A 3 -25.03 -36.55 -14.55
N PHE A 4 -26.33 -36.45 -14.89
CA PHE A 4 -27.00 -35.16 -15.05
C PHE A 4 -27.41 -34.57 -13.69
N LYS A 5 -27.78 -35.44 -12.73
CA LYS A 5 -28.16 -35.05 -11.38
C LYS A 5 -27.00 -34.42 -10.59
N LEU A 6 -25.79 -35.00 -10.70
CA LEU A 6 -24.57 -34.47 -10.07
C LEU A 6 -24.17 -33.07 -10.58
N ARG A 7 -24.40 -32.78 -11.87
CA ARG A 7 -24.08 -31.46 -12.43
C ARG A 7 -25.01 -30.36 -11.94
N ILE A 8 -26.28 -30.66 -11.73
CA ILE A 8 -27.26 -29.70 -11.19
C ILE A 8 -26.99 -29.43 -9.70
N GLU A 9 -26.68 -30.46 -8.91
CA GLU A 9 -26.36 -30.29 -7.47
C GLU A 9 -25.09 -29.45 -7.28
N THR A 10 -24.07 -29.64 -8.12
CA THR A 10 -22.83 -28.83 -8.07
C THR A 10 -23.09 -27.37 -8.46
N LEU A 11 -23.96 -27.12 -9.45
CA LEU A 11 -24.31 -25.76 -9.88
C LEU A 11 -25.11 -25.02 -8.81
N ILE A 12 -26.07 -25.70 -8.16
CA ILE A 12 -26.85 -25.15 -7.05
C ILE A 12 -25.93 -24.81 -5.86
N PHE A 13 -24.98 -25.68 -5.53
CA PHE A 13 -24.04 -25.44 -4.44
C PHE A 13 -23.15 -24.23 -4.71
N LYS A 14 -22.63 -24.08 -5.95
CA LYS A 14 -21.86 -22.90 -6.36
C LYS A 14 -22.69 -21.61 -6.33
N LEU A 15 -23.96 -21.67 -6.73
CA LEU A 15 -24.85 -20.51 -6.70
C LEU A 15 -25.19 -20.09 -5.26
N MET A 16 -25.51 -21.06 -4.40
CA MET A 16 -25.78 -20.82 -2.98
C MET A 16 -24.56 -20.25 -2.27
N TYR A 17 -23.36 -20.78 -2.52
CA TYR A 17 -22.11 -20.27 -1.95
C TYR A 17 -21.81 -18.82 -2.36
N ARG A 18 -22.07 -18.46 -3.64
CA ARG A 18 -21.93 -17.08 -4.13
C ARG A 18 -22.96 -16.13 -3.50
N LEU A 19 -24.19 -16.59 -3.26
CA LEU A 19 -25.24 -15.82 -2.59
C LEU A 19 -24.95 -15.62 -1.11
N THR A 20 -24.49 -16.65 -0.40
CA THR A 20 -24.16 -16.55 1.03
C THR A 20 -22.94 -15.67 1.26
N ASN A 21 -21.91 -15.71 0.41
CA ASN A 21 -20.76 -14.80 0.55
C ASN A 21 -21.13 -13.35 0.26
N LYS A 22 -22.00 -13.07 -0.72
CA LYS A 22 -22.49 -11.69 -0.96
C LYS A 22 -23.33 -11.17 0.20
N LEU A 23 -24.18 -12.01 0.79
CA LEU A 23 -24.97 -11.64 1.97
C LEU A 23 -24.10 -11.47 3.22
N LEU A 24 -23.06 -12.29 3.40
CA LEU A 24 -22.12 -12.17 4.52
C LEU A 24 -21.27 -10.90 4.42
N VAL A 25 -20.79 -10.56 3.21
CA VAL A 25 -20.05 -9.32 2.94
C VAL A 25 -20.95 -8.09 3.11
N ALA A 26 -22.20 -8.14 2.65
CA ALA A 26 -23.17 -7.06 2.88
C ALA A 26 -23.52 -6.90 4.37
N ALA A 27 -23.64 -8.00 5.12
CA ALA A 27 -23.88 -7.97 6.56
C ALA A 27 -22.65 -7.43 7.34
N LEU A 28 -21.43 -7.77 6.93
CA LEU A 28 -20.19 -7.23 7.49
C LEU A 28 -20.04 -5.73 7.17
N LEU A 29 -20.39 -5.28 5.97
CA LEU A 29 -20.41 -3.86 5.60
C LEU A 29 -21.48 -3.08 6.40
N MET A 30 -22.66 -3.66 6.60
CA MET A 30 -23.71 -3.05 7.43
C MET A 30 -23.35 -3.02 8.93
N ALA A 31 -22.61 -4.03 9.42
CA ALA A 31 -22.10 -4.06 10.79
C ALA A 31 -20.95 -3.05 11.01
N MET A 32 -20.13 -2.77 9.99
CA MET A 32 -19.09 -1.73 10.05
C MET A 32 -19.68 -0.31 9.92
N LEU A 33 -20.78 -0.15 9.19
CA LEU A 33 -21.49 1.14 9.11
C LEU A 33 -22.30 1.47 10.37
N THR A 34 -22.55 0.49 11.25
CA THR A 34 -23.25 0.70 12.53
C THR A 34 -22.32 0.87 13.73
N SER A 35 -21.00 0.79 13.56
CA SER A 35 -20.02 1.10 14.61
C SER A 35 -19.45 2.53 14.55
N CYS A 36 -19.96 3.37 13.66
CA CYS A 36 -19.65 4.81 13.58
C CYS A 36 -20.93 5.66 13.63
N SER A 37 -21.81 5.40 14.59
CA SER A 37 -22.84 6.36 14.97
C SER A 37 -23.06 6.36 16.47
N SER A 38 -22.31 7.21 17.16
CA SER A 38 -22.72 7.75 18.45
C SER A 38 -22.32 9.23 18.53
N ASP A 39 -23.36 10.06 18.54
CA ASP A 39 -23.47 11.33 19.23
C ASP A 39 -22.61 12.52 18.78
N SER A 40 -23.23 13.26 17.84
CA SER A 40 -23.40 14.71 17.98
C SER A 40 -23.99 15.06 19.36
N GLY A 41 -23.11 15.38 20.31
CA GLY A 41 -23.46 15.81 21.66
C GLY A 41 -22.47 16.83 22.20
N ILE A 42 -22.38 18.00 21.56
CA ILE A 42 -21.72 19.18 22.13
C ILE A 42 -22.55 19.62 23.33
N LYS A 43 -22.06 19.36 24.55
CA LYS A 43 -22.21 20.27 25.71
C LYS A 43 -21.32 19.83 26.88
N GLY A 44 -20.26 20.60 27.08
CA GLY A 44 -19.65 20.83 28.39
C GLY A 44 -18.55 19.85 28.79
N PHE A 45 -17.52 20.42 29.42
CA PHE A 45 -16.54 19.74 30.28
C PHE A 45 -15.23 19.24 29.67
N PHE A 46 -14.40 20.17 29.16
CA PHE A 46 -12.94 20.09 29.34
C PHE A 46 -12.36 21.51 29.47
N SER A 47 -12.29 22.02 30.70
CA SER A 47 -11.39 23.12 31.05
C SER A 47 -10.03 22.54 31.45
N GLY A 48 -9.34 21.94 30.48
CA GLY A 48 -7.92 21.65 30.57
C GLY A 48 -7.27 22.43 29.46
N ALA A 49 -6.75 23.62 29.77
CA ALA A 49 -5.95 24.40 28.82
C ALA A 49 -4.65 23.64 28.56
N ALA A 50 -4.70 22.68 27.63
CA ALA A 50 -3.51 22.17 26.99
C ALA A 50 -2.84 23.38 26.34
N LYS A 51 -1.60 23.68 26.75
CA LYS A 51 -0.77 24.68 26.09
C LYS A 51 -0.70 24.27 24.62
N THR A 52 -1.42 25.00 23.77
CA THR A 52 -1.19 24.99 22.32
C THR A 52 0.21 25.52 22.13
N GLU A 53 1.19 24.63 22.07
CA GLU A 53 2.49 24.97 21.50
C GLU A 53 2.21 25.50 20.10
N ASN A 54 2.60 26.75 19.84
CA ASN A 54 2.45 27.38 18.55
C ASN A 54 3.22 26.53 17.54
N PHE A 55 2.49 25.75 16.75
CA PHE A 55 3.03 25.05 15.61
C PHE A 55 3.36 26.09 14.54
N GLU A 56 4.63 26.50 14.48
CA GLU A 56 5.13 27.26 13.34
C GLU A 56 5.14 26.33 12.13
N ALA A 57 4.28 26.62 11.15
CA ALA A 57 4.17 25.83 9.93
C ALA A 57 5.54 25.73 9.25
N LYS A 58 5.99 24.50 8.98
CA LYS A 58 7.20 24.27 8.20
C LYS A 58 6.89 24.66 6.74
N GLU A 59 7.94 25.03 6.02
CA GLU A 59 7.83 25.42 4.61
C GLU A 59 7.06 24.36 3.80
N TYR A 60 5.91 24.76 3.23
CA TYR A 60 5.10 23.91 2.36
C TYR A 60 5.95 23.33 1.23
N ARG A 61 5.85 22.02 0.98
CA ARG A 61 6.64 21.37 -0.06
C ARG A 61 5.99 20.16 -0.69
N MET A 62 6.00 20.10 -2.02
CA MET A 62 5.57 18.93 -2.80
C MET A 62 6.70 17.88 -2.85
N PRO A 63 6.46 16.62 -2.46
CA PRO A 63 7.44 15.55 -2.66
C PRO A 63 7.63 15.24 -4.14
N ALA A 64 8.86 14.89 -4.53
CA ALA A 64 9.17 14.49 -5.91
C ALA A 64 8.74 13.04 -6.15
N GLN A 65 8.24 12.75 -7.36
CA GLN A 65 7.95 11.38 -7.77
C GLN A 65 9.24 10.58 -7.84
N VAL A 66 9.20 9.35 -7.35
CA VAL A 66 10.25 8.36 -7.56
C VAL A 66 9.70 7.23 -8.43
N PHE A 67 10.43 6.91 -9.50
CA PHE A 67 10.04 5.89 -10.46
C PHE A 67 10.57 4.53 -10.02
N TYR A 68 9.66 3.58 -9.77
CA TYR A 68 9.97 2.19 -9.43
C TYR A 68 9.70 1.21 -10.58
N SER A 69 9.10 1.68 -11.68
CA SER A 69 8.87 0.93 -12.92
C SER A 69 9.19 1.82 -14.12
N LYS A 70 10.30 1.55 -14.83
CA LYS A 70 10.74 2.36 -15.98
C LYS A 70 10.32 1.79 -17.35
N GLU A 71 9.77 0.58 -17.39
CA GLU A 71 9.69 -0.21 -18.65
C GLU A 71 8.28 -0.70 -19.03
N ALA A 72 7.24 -0.34 -18.27
CA ALA A 72 5.91 -0.90 -18.44
C ALA A 72 5.07 -0.16 -19.51
N LYS A 73 5.39 -0.36 -20.80
CA LYS A 73 4.55 0.11 -21.90
C LYS A 73 3.21 -0.63 -21.89
N GLY A 74 2.10 0.10 -21.89
CA GLY A 74 0.75 -0.48 -21.92
C GLY A 74 0.17 -0.84 -20.55
N PHE A 75 0.85 -0.47 -19.45
CA PHE A 75 0.37 -0.64 -18.10
C PHE A 75 -0.02 0.70 -17.47
N LEU A 76 -1.00 0.65 -16.59
CA LEU A 76 -1.25 1.70 -15.62
C LEU A 76 -0.37 1.43 -14.39
N TYR A 77 0.17 2.46 -13.75
CA TYR A 77 1.01 2.29 -12.57
C TYR A 77 0.69 3.30 -11.48
N ASP A 78 0.80 2.86 -10.24
CA ASP A 78 0.74 3.77 -9.10
C ASP A 78 1.94 4.73 -9.14
N LYS A 79 1.76 5.95 -8.67
CA LYS A 79 2.87 6.89 -8.48
C LYS A 79 3.24 6.95 -7.01
N PHE A 80 4.54 7.00 -6.76
CA PHE A 80 5.12 6.99 -5.42
C PHE A 80 5.91 8.27 -5.16
N PHE A 81 5.60 8.93 -4.05
CA PHE A 81 6.19 10.20 -3.65
C PHE A 81 6.67 10.08 -2.20
N PRO A 82 7.91 9.63 -1.96
CA PRO A 82 8.46 9.56 -0.62
C PRO A 82 8.60 10.95 -0.01
N ILE A 83 8.22 11.11 1.26
CA ILE A 83 8.21 12.40 1.95
C ILE A 83 9.32 12.45 3.00
N GLY A 84 9.31 11.52 3.94
CA GLY A 84 10.06 11.71 5.18
C GLY A 84 10.23 10.47 6.04
N TRP A 85 11.12 10.59 7.02
CA TRP A 85 11.38 9.56 8.04
C TRP A 85 11.30 10.17 9.43
N SER A 86 10.81 9.40 10.39
CA SER A 86 11.09 9.62 11.80
C SER A 86 12.35 8.84 12.22
N SER A 87 12.94 9.21 13.36
CA SER A 87 14.08 8.49 13.93
C SER A 87 13.75 7.08 14.40
N ASP A 88 12.47 6.80 14.67
CA ASP A 88 11.95 5.52 15.17
C ASP A 88 11.33 4.65 14.06
N GLY A 89 11.71 4.87 12.80
CA GLY A 89 11.35 3.94 11.72
C GLY A 89 9.95 4.14 11.12
N ARG A 90 9.31 5.30 11.30
CA ARG A 90 8.10 5.64 10.55
C ARG A 90 8.48 6.35 9.25
N PHE A 91 7.83 5.93 8.17
CA PHE A 91 8.05 6.42 6.83
C PHE A 91 6.79 7.08 6.28
N ALA A 92 6.89 8.37 5.97
CA ALA A 92 5.80 9.11 5.35
C ALA A 92 5.95 9.10 3.83
N TYR A 93 4.85 8.85 3.14
CA TYR A 93 4.79 8.87 1.69
C TYR A 93 3.41 9.27 1.19
N PHE A 94 3.40 9.63 -0.07
CA PHE A 94 2.22 9.99 -0.82
C PHE A 94 2.10 9.09 -2.05
N GLN A 95 0.89 8.62 -2.33
CA GLN A 95 0.59 7.64 -3.36
C GLN A 95 -0.57 8.14 -4.21
N GLN A 96 -0.41 8.06 -5.52
CA GLN A 96 -1.53 8.15 -6.47
C GLN A 96 -1.76 6.76 -7.04
N LEU A 97 -2.97 6.22 -6.90
CA LEU A 97 -3.29 4.93 -7.52
C LEU A 97 -3.45 5.10 -9.03
N ALA A 98 -3.14 4.04 -9.77
CA ALA A 98 -3.53 3.94 -11.17
C ALA A 98 -5.06 3.97 -11.31
N ASP A 99 -5.58 4.80 -12.21
CA ASP A 99 -7.00 4.89 -12.53
C ASP A 99 -7.32 4.11 -13.79
N GLU A 100 -8.19 3.12 -13.66
CA GLU A 100 -8.56 2.21 -14.75
C GLU A 100 -9.76 2.67 -15.56
N ALA A 101 -10.67 3.47 -14.99
CA ALA A 101 -12.02 3.55 -15.56
C ALA A 101 -12.73 4.90 -15.42
N CYS A 102 -12.58 5.62 -14.30
CA CYS A 102 -13.51 6.72 -13.99
C CYS A 102 -12.96 8.12 -14.26
N GLY A 103 -11.69 8.24 -14.69
CA GLY A 103 -11.01 9.52 -14.76
C GLY A 103 -10.71 10.09 -13.37
N CYS A 104 -10.89 9.31 -12.31
CA CYS A 104 -10.76 9.77 -10.94
C CYS A 104 -9.32 9.64 -10.46
N THR A 105 -8.87 10.65 -9.74
CA THR A 105 -7.58 10.63 -9.07
C THR A 105 -7.77 10.20 -7.62
N TRP A 106 -7.39 8.94 -7.33
CA TRP A 106 -7.33 8.41 -5.97
C TRP A 106 -5.95 8.61 -5.39
N ILE A 107 -5.90 9.26 -4.23
CA ILE A 107 -4.66 9.67 -3.60
C ILE A 107 -4.68 9.34 -2.12
N PHE A 108 -3.52 8.92 -1.62
CA PHE A 108 -3.30 8.60 -0.23
C PHE A 108 -2.05 9.30 0.29
N PHE A 109 -2.17 9.96 1.43
CA PHE A 109 -1.05 10.25 2.31
C PHE A 109 -1.02 9.20 3.41
N ARG A 110 0.15 8.61 3.66
CA ARG A 110 0.31 7.53 4.64
C ARG A 110 1.57 7.73 5.47
N ILE A 111 1.49 7.34 6.74
CA ILE A 111 2.65 7.12 7.60
C ILE A 111 2.68 5.63 7.93
N TYR A 112 3.71 4.96 7.44
CA TYR A 112 3.93 3.53 7.60
C TYR A 112 4.98 3.28 8.67
N ASP A 113 4.65 2.47 9.66
CA ASP A 113 5.56 2.05 10.72
C ASP A 113 6.29 0.77 10.24
N VAL A 114 7.61 0.88 10.08
CA VAL A 114 8.44 -0.18 9.48
C VAL A 114 8.50 -1.43 10.35
N GLU A 115 8.54 -1.29 11.67
CA GLU A 115 8.65 -2.43 12.57
C GLU A 115 7.35 -3.24 12.62
N SER A 116 6.22 -2.54 12.77
CA SER A 116 4.90 -3.18 12.85
C SER A 116 4.31 -3.54 11.48
N GLN A 117 4.92 -3.04 10.40
CA GLN A 117 4.49 -3.17 9.01
C GLN A 117 3.04 -2.69 8.78
N LYS A 118 2.65 -1.56 9.39
CA LYS A 118 1.28 -1.03 9.33
C LYS A 118 1.25 0.48 9.08
N ASN A 119 0.20 0.94 8.39
CA ASN A 119 -0.11 2.36 8.35
C ASN A 119 -0.63 2.80 9.73
N VAL A 120 0.05 3.75 10.36
CA VAL A 120 -0.39 4.37 11.63
C VAL A 120 -1.20 5.64 11.39
N CYS A 121 -1.13 6.19 10.19
CA CYS A 121 -1.94 7.31 9.72
C CYS A 121 -2.23 7.13 8.22
N GLU A 122 -3.45 7.46 7.83
CA GLU A 122 -3.89 7.48 6.44
C GLU A 122 -4.87 8.64 6.20
N ILE A 123 -4.63 9.41 5.15
CA ILE A 123 -5.54 10.43 4.63
C ILE A 123 -5.83 10.07 3.18
N GLU A 124 -7.09 9.80 2.89
CA GLU A 124 -7.57 9.50 1.55
C GLU A 124 -8.18 10.75 0.89
N TYR A 125 -7.93 10.91 -0.40
CA TYR A 125 -8.54 11.93 -1.24
C TYR A 125 -8.97 11.34 -2.58
N ASN A 126 -10.16 11.74 -3.03
CA ASN A 126 -10.71 11.42 -4.34
C ASN A 126 -11.26 12.71 -4.96
N ASP A 127 -10.85 13.01 -6.20
CA ASP A 127 -11.33 14.19 -6.93
C ASP A 127 -12.67 13.98 -7.65
N HIS A 128 -13.21 12.77 -7.61
CA HIS A 128 -14.44 12.33 -8.29
C HIS A 128 -14.45 12.64 -9.80
N GLY A 129 -13.29 12.59 -10.45
CA GLY A 129 -13.15 12.87 -11.88
C GLY A 129 -13.09 14.37 -12.22
N ALA A 130 -12.85 15.23 -11.22
CA ALA A 130 -12.65 16.66 -11.44
C ALA A 130 -11.36 16.97 -12.24
N GLY A 131 -10.45 16.01 -12.38
CA GLY A 131 -9.21 16.16 -13.14
C GLY A 131 -8.23 17.08 -12.42
N GLU A 132 -8.20 17.03 -11.09
CA GLU A 132 -7.33 17.88 -10.30
C GLU A 132 -5.86 17.47 -10.45
N SER A 133 -4.98 18.46 -10.57
CA SER A 133 -3.54 18.18 -10.59
C SER A 133 -3.08 17.68 -9.22
N ILE A 134 -2.04 16.85 -9.23
CA ILE A 134 -1.48 16.28 -8.01
C ILE A 134 -0.97 17.36 -7.03
N GLU A 135 -0.45 18.47 -7.55
CA GLU A 135 -0.01 19.62 -6.76
C GLU A 135 -1.20 20.33 -6.10
N THR A 136 -2.34 20.39 -6.78
CA THR A 136 -3.57 20.98 -6.25
C THR A 136 -4.11 20.13 -5.10
N ILE A 137 -4.13 18.82 -5.28
CA ILE A 137 -4.55 17.87 -4.26
C ILE A 137 -3.62 17.93 -3.05
N TRP A 138 -2.30 17.93 -3.27
CA TRP A 138 -1.33 18.04 -2.19
C TRP A 138 -1.50 19.32 -1.37
N LYS A 139 -1.71 20.48 -2.01
CA LYS A 139 -2.02 21.74 -1.30
C LYS A 139 -3.23 21.62 -0.38
N LYS A 140 -4.28 20.93 -0.82
CA LYS A 140 -5.50 20.74 -0.04
C LYS A 140 -5.28 19.85 1.18
N ILE A 141 -4.54 18.75 1.03
CA ILE A 141 -4.34 17.80 2.14
C ILE A 141 -3.15 18.18 3.04
N TYR A 142 -2.23 19.02 2.58
CA TYR A 142 -0.98 19.37 3.26
C TYR A 142 -1.19 19.81 4.72
N PRO A 143 -2.16 20.69 5.07
CA PRO A 143 -2.33 21.09 6.46
C PRO A 143 -2.58 19.91 7.42
N ASN A 144 -3.37 18.93 6.97
CA ASN A 144 -3.62 17.72 7.76
C ASN A 144 -2.42 16.77 7.73
N ALA A 145 -1.78 16.60 6.57
CA ALA A 145 -0.57 15.78 6.44
C ALA A 145 0.58 16.33 7.32
N GLU A 146 0.77 17.64 7.35
CA GLU A 146 1.77 18.34 8.16
C GLU A 146 1.54 18.13 9.65
N LYS A 147 0.29 18.28 10.12
CA LYS A 147 -0.07 17.98 11.50
C LYS A 147 0.28 16.53 11.88
N ASN A 148 -0.09 15.56 11.03
CA ASN A 148 0.25 14.15 11.27
C ASN A 148 1.76 13.90 11.23
N MET A 149 2.48 14.53 10.30
CA MET A 149 3.94 14.45 10.25
C MET A 149 4.57 14.99 11.54
N PHE A 150 4.06 16.09 12.09
CA PHE A 150 4.54 16.63 13.36
C PHE A 150 4.28 15.67 14.53
N GLU A 151 3.06 15.15 14.66
CA GLU A 151 2.67 14.21 15.72
C GLU A 151 3.53 12.93 15.68
N HIS A 152 3.85 12.44 14.49
CA HIS A 152 4.68 11.25 14.29
C HIS A 152 6.18 11.55 14.14
N LYS A 153 6.61 12.81 14.37
CA LYS A 153 8.02 13.25 14.31
C LYS A 153 8.71 12.95 12.98
N ILE A 154 7.97 13.05 11.88
CA ILE A 154 8.48 12.88 10.53
C ILE A 154 9.31 14.12 10.15
N VAL A 155 10.55 13.86 9.72
CA VAL A 155 11.42 14.84 9.07
C VAL A 155 11.32 14.64 7.56
N GLN A 156 11.02 15.71 6.84
CA GLN A 156 10.92 15.66 5.38
C GLN A 156 12.31 15.67 4.73
N TYR A 157 12.49 14.90 3.65
CA TYR A 157 13.72 14.85 2.86
C TYR A 157 13.48 15.27 1.41
N PHE A 158 14.55 15.72 0.76
CA PHE A 158 14.46 16.32 -0.58
C PHE A 158 14.78 15.36 -1.70
N LYS A 159 15.60 14.36 -1.40
CA LYS A 159 16.14 13.43 -2.35
C LYS A 159 16.02 12.05 -1.73
N PHE A 160 15.35 11.17 -2.45
CA PHE A 160 15.27 9.77 -2.13
C PHE A 160 15.90 9.00 -3.28
N ASN A 161 16.72 8.02 -2.92
CA ASN A 161 17.27 7.08 -3.87
C ASN A 161 16.61 5.73 -3.59
N ILE A 162 16.10 5.09 -4.64
CA ILE A 162 15.80 3.66 -4.58
C ILE A 162 17.13 2.94 -4.80
N HIS A 163 17.59 2.25 -3.79
CA HIS A 163 18.75 1.37 -3.89
C HIS A 163 18.32 0.05 -4.54
N SER A 164 19.24 -0.58 -5.26
CA SER A 164 19.04 -1.93 -5.80
C SER A 164 18.82 -2.96 -4.69
N THR A 165 18.36 -4.16 -5.08
CA THR A 165 18.16 -5.29 -4.16
C THR A 165 19.42 -5.68 -3.40
N LYS A 166 20.60 -5.44 -3.98
CA LYS A 166 21.89 -5.46 -3.29
C LYS A 166 22.32 -4.05 -2.93
N PHE A 167 22.52 -3.76 -1.65
CA PHE A 167 22.84 -2.42 -1.15
C PHE A 167 23.74 -2.49 0.09
N GLY A 168 24.30 -1.35 0.48
CA GLY A 168 25.13 -1.25 1.68
C GLY A 168 24.65 -0.15 2.61
N THR A 169 24.69 -0.42 3.91
CA THR A 169 24.53 0.57 4.99
C THR A 169 25.53 0.25 6.10
N GLU A 170 26.16 1.26 6.68
CA GLU A 170 27.14 1.10 7.78
C GLU A 170 28.26 0.07 7.53
N ASN A 171 28.80 0.00 6.31
CA ASN A 171 29.81 -0.98 5.87
C ASN A 171 29.34 -2.45 5.85
N VAL A 172 28.05 -2.70 6.00
CA VAL A 172 27.43 -4.02 5.86
C VAL A 172 26.70 -4.08 4.52
N ILE A 173 26.92 -5.17 3.77
CA ILE A 173 26.22 -5.43 2.51
C ILE A 173 25.01 -6.31 2.79
N TYR A 174 23.88 -5.89 2.25
CA TYR A 174 22.61 -6.60 2.31
C TYR A 174 22.13 -6.96 0.91
N GLU A 175 21.38 -8.05 0.82
CA GLU A 175 20.71 -8.50 -0.40
C GLU A 175 19.28 -8.91 -0.09
N LEU A 176 18.32 -8.37 -0.84
CA LEU A 176 16.92 -8.75 -0.81
C LEU A 176 16.68 -9.85 -1.83
N ILE A 177 16.18 -11.00 -1.36
CA ILE A 177 15.86 -12.14 -2.21
C ILE A 177 14.34 -12.32 -2.20
N LEU A 178 13.74 -12.36 -3.38
CA LEU A 178 12.32 -12.64 -3.57
C LEU A 178 12.16 -14.09 -4.04
N HIS A 179 11.29 -14.82 -3.36
CA HIS A 179 10.81 -16.14 -3.78
C HIS A 179 9.32 -16.05 -4.11
N THR A 180 8.91 -16.72 -5.19
CA THR A 180 7.50 -16.77 -5.61
C THR A 180 7.04 -18.22 -5.83
N GLU A 181 5.83 -18.53 -5.38
CA GLU A 181 5.11 -19.76 -5.72
C GLU A 181 4.00 -19.41 -6.70
N ARG A 182 3.95 -20.12 -7.84
CA ARG A 182 2.96 -19.88 -8.90
C ARG A 182 1.88 -20.97 -8.88
N ALA A 183 0.68 -20.60 -9.29
CA ALA A 183 -0.45 -21.49 -9.47
C ALA A 183 -1.15 -21.18 -10.80
N SER A 184 -1.97 -22.12 -11.28
CA SER A 184 -2.76 -21.94 -12.49
C SER A 184 -4.24 -22.04 -12.18
N ASP A 185 -5.02 -21.17 -12.79
CA ASP A 185 -6.49 -21.26 -12.80
C ASP A 185 -6.94 -21.85 -14.15
N PRO A 186 -7.41 -23.11 -14.19
CA PRO A 186 -7.82 -23.75 -15.43
C PRO A 186 -9.11 -23.17 -16.02
N GLU A 187 -9.96 -22.50 -15.22
CA GLU A 187 -11.21 -21.89 -15.72
C GLU A 187 -10.89 -20.70 -16.63
N TYR A 188 -9.86 -19.93 -16.28
CA TYR A 188 -9.43 -18.75 -17.03
C TYR A 188 -8.16 -18.99 -17.87
N SER A 189 -7.53 -20.16 -17.75
CA SER A 189 -6.26 -20.49 -18.40
C SER A 189 -5.16 -19.46 -18.10
N ILE A 190 -5.09 -19.00 -16.85
CA ILE A 190 -4.10 -18.01 -16.38
C ILE A 190 -3.15 -18.64 -15.37
N GLU A 191 -1.90 -18.19 -15.38
CA GLU A 191 -0.90 -18.47 -14.35
C GLU A 191 -0.66 -17.22 -13.52
N PHE A 192 -0.60 -17.37 -12.20
CA PHE A 192 -0.49 -16.26 -11.26
C PHE A 192 0.42 -16.61 -10.08
N VAL A 193 0.96 -15.59 -9.44
CA VAL A 193 1.69 -15.69 -8.17
C VAL A 193 0.68 -15.94 -7.06
N LYS A 194 0.76 -17.11 -6.43
CA LYS A 194 -0.08 -17.50 -5.30
C LYS A 194 0.54 -17.08 -3.97
N LYS A 195 1.87 -17.08 -3.89
CA LYS A 195 2.62 -16.71 -2.69
C LYS A 195 3.91 -16.01 -3.08
N ALA A 196 4.31 -15.02 -2.29
CA ALA A 196 5.60 -14.37 -2.38
C ALA A 196 6.24 -14.28 -0.99
N SER A 197 7.55 -14.46 -0.88
CA SER A 197 8.29 -14.26 0.36
C SER A 197 9.59 -13.52 0.08
N ILE A 198 9.92 -12.58 0.96
CA ILE A 198 11.13 -11.76 0.86
C ILE A 198 12.04 -12.10 2.04
N GLU A 199 13.31 -12.32 1.73
CA GLU A 199 14.37 -12.54 2.70
C GLU A 199 15.43 -11.44 2.59
N LEU A 200 16.04 -11.10 3.72
CA LEU A 200 17.18 -10.22 3.81
C LEU A 200 18.41 -11.06 4.15
N VAL A 201 19.42 -11.03 3.28
CA VAL A 201 20.70 -11.69 3.48
C VAL A 201 21.76 -10.65 3.84
N LYS A 202 22.43 -10.83 4.97
CA LYS A 202 23.53 -9.99 5.47
C LYS A 202 24.87 -10.67 5.18
N GLN A 203 25.76 -10.00 4.45
CA GLN A 203 27.13 -10.46 4.15
C GLN A 203 27.24 -11.93 3.70
N HIS A 204 26.23 -12.46 2.97
CA HIS A 204 26.18 -13.86 2.54
C HIS A 204 26.22 -14.92 3.66
N THR A 205 25.95 -14.55 4.91
CA THR A 205 26.09 -15.45 6.07
C THR A 205 24.83 -15.57 6.91
N GLU A 206 24.12 -14.47 7.12
CA GLU A 206 22.89 -14.44 7.92
C GLU A 206 21.70 -14.15 7.02
N THR A 207 20.67 -15.00 7.08
CA THR A 207 19.42 -14.84 6.32
C THR A 207 18.26 -14.67 7.28
N ARG A 208 17.45 -13.64 7.07
CA ARG A 208 16.28 -13.34 7.91
C ARG A 208 15.03 -13.17 7.03
N PRO A 209 13.91 -13.82 7.35
CA PRO A 209 12.64 -13.56 6.68
C PRO A 209 12.17 -12.14 6.96
N VAL A 210 11.71 -11.44 5.93
CA VAL A 210 11.19 -10.06 6.02
C VAL A 210 9.68 -10.03 5.93
N SER A 211 9.11 -10.74 4.96
CA SER A 211 7.68 -10.76 4.73
C SER A 211 7.26 -11.99 3.95
N GLU A 212 6.01 -12.40 4.16
CA GLU A 212 5.33 -13.44 3.42
C GLU A 212 3.95 -12.94 3.03
N ILE A 213 3.65 -12.98 1.74
CA ILE A 213 2.39 -12.52 1.15
C ILE A 213 1.71 -13.72 0.52
N ASN A 214 0.48 -13.99 0.95
CA ASN A 214 -0.36 -15.04 0.40
C ASN A 214 -1.49 -14.38 -0.39
N TYR A 215 -1.57 -14.68 -1.69
CA TYR A 215 -2.59 -14.13 -2.59
C TYR A 215 -3.80 -15.04 -2.65
N SER A 216 -4.98 -14.41 -2.63
CA SER A 216 -6.26 -15.09 -2.78
C SER A 216 -6.97 -14.62 -4.06
N SER A 217 -7.62 -15.57 -4.73
CA SER A 217 -8.60 -15.27 -5.79
C SER A 217 -9.72 -14.39 -5.21
N PRO A 218 -10.24 -13.39 -5.96
CA PRO A 218 -10.10 -13.21 -7.42
C PRO A 218 -8.97 -12.25 -7.87
N TYR A 219 -8.12 -11.77 -6.96
CA TYR A 219 -7.07 -10.82 -7.31
C TYR A 219 -5.84 -11.54 -7.85
N TYR A 220 -5.83 -11.81 -9.16
CA TYR A 220 -4.72 -12.49 -9.81
C TYR A 220 -3.52 -11.54 -9.98
N VAL A 221 -2.51 -11.76 -9.15
CA VAL A 221 -1.17 -11.18 -9.32
C VAL A 221 -0.43 -12.00 -10.36
N LEU A 222 -0.21 -11.44 -11.54
CA LEU A 222 0.45 -12.10 -12.66
C LEU A 222 1.95 -12.22 -12.44
N ASP A 223 2.55 -11.19 -11.85
CA ASP A 223 3.96 -11.19 -11.51
C ASP A 223 4.25 -10.34 -10.28
N ALA A 224 5.38 -10.63 -9.64
CA ALA A 224 5.85 -9.96 -8.45
C ALA A 224 7.35 -9.72 -8.52
N SER A 225 7.80 -8.53 -8.12
CA SER A 225 9.23 -8.19 -8.12
C SER A 225 9.58 -7.19 -7.03
N VAL A 226 10.84 -7.17 -6.58
CA VAL A 226 11.34 -6.08 -5.73
C VAL A 226 11.93 -5.00 -6.61
N ALA A 227 11.33 -3.81 -6.62
CA ALA A 227 11.83 -2.67 -7.38
C ALA A 227 13.08 -2.04 -6.73
N GLY A 228 13.22 -2.21 -5.41
CA GLY A 228 14.37 -1.77 -4.64
C GLY A 228 13.99 -1.40 -3.22
N ILE A 229 14.84 -0.62 -2.55
CA ILE A 229 14.65 -0.20 -1.16
C ILE A 229 14.95 1.29 -0.98
N VAL A 230 14.13 1.95 -0.17
CA VAL A 230 14.40 3.30 0.34
C VAL A 230 14.93 3.17 1.76
N LEU A 231 16.15 3.67 1.98
CA LEU A 231 16.78 3.62 3.31
C LEU A 231 16.42 4.84 4.13
N SER A 232 16.31 4.66 5.45
CA SER A 232 16.27 5.77 6.39
C SER A 232 17.64 6.47 6.44
N PRO A 233 17.69 7.78 6.72
CA PRO A 233 18.95 8.52 6.80
C PRO A 233 19.91 8.03 7.89
N ASN A 234 19.37 7.44 8.97
CA ASN A 234 20.17 6.84 10.04
C ASN A 234 20.64 5.41 9.71
N GLY A 235 20.27 4.84 8.57
CA GLY A 235 20.71 3.51 8.14
C GLY A 235 20.11 2.33 8.91
N LEU A 236 19.27 2.57 9.91
CA LEU A 236 18.68 1.55 10.79
C LEU A 236 17.42 0.91 10.22
N TYR A 237 16.73 1.60 9.30
CA TYR A 237 15.47 1.17 8.72
C TYR A 237 15.50 1.27 7.20
N GLY A 238 14.63 0.52 6.56
CA GLY A 238 14.37 0.61 5.14
C GLY A 238 12.97 0.15 4.81
N THR A 239 12.50 0.61 3.66
CA THR A 239 11.19 0.27 3.12
C THR A 239 11.40 -0.29 1.73
N VAL A 240 11.14 -1.59 1.57
CA VAL A 240 11.21 -2.29 0.30
C VAL A 240 9.99 -1.91 -0.53
N ILE A 241 10.24 -1.52 -1.79
CA ILE A 241 9.18 -1.26 -2.77
C ILE A 241 8.91 -2.57 -3.49
N TYR A 242 7.86 -3.25 -3.04
CA TYR A 242 7.42 -4.50 -3.62
C TYR A 242 6.36 -4.24 -4.68
N LYS A 243 6.66 -4.66 -5.91
CA LYS A 243 5.88 -4.39 -7.11
C LYS A 243 5.00 -5.60 -7.44
N GLU A 244 3.75 -5.35 -7.79
CA GLU A 244 2.79 -6.37 -8.21
C GLU A 244 2.20 -6.00 -9.56
N GLU A 245 2.25 -6.92 -10.51
CA GLU A 245 1.55 -6.80 -11.79
C GLU A 245 0.22 -7.55 -11.68
N LYS A 246 -0.89 -6.85 -11.93
CA LYS A 246 -2.25 -7.36 -11.70
C LYS A 246 -3.07 -7.28 -12.98
N ILE A 247 -3.99 -8.23 -13.13
CA ILE A 247 -5.09 -8.08 -14.10
C ILE A 247 -5.91 -6.86 -13.67
N GLY A 248 -6.18 -5.97 -14.62
CA GLY A 248 -7.06 -4.83 -14.36
C GLY A 248 -8.50 -5.24 -14.12
N TYR A 249 -9.27 -4.41 -13.42
CA TYR A 249 -10.63 -4.75 -12.99
C TYR A 249 -11.54 -5.12 -14.16
N GLU A 250 -11.42 -4.41 -15.29
CA GLU A 250 -12.20 -4.65 -16.52
C GLU A 250 -11.44 -5.48 -17.57
N GLY A 251 -10.30 -6.07 -17.19
CA GLY A 251 -9.34 -6.67 -18.10
C GLY A 251 -8.17 -5.71 -18.40
N PRO A 252 -7.52 -5.82 -19.57
CA PRO A 252 -6.45 -4.90 -19.95
C PRO A 252 -6.92 -3.43 -20.03
N PRO A 253 -6.07 -2.44 -19.72
CA PRO A 253 -4.65 -2.57 -19.39
C PRO A 253 -4.40 -3.18 -18.00
N GLN A 254 -3.26 -3.85 -17.83
CA GLN A 254 -2.85 -4.38 -16.54
C GLN A 254 -2.35 -3.24 -15.62
N ILE A 255 -2.46 -3.43 -14.32
CA ILE A 255 -1.99 -2.47 -13.31
C ILE A 255 -0.67 -2.94 -12.73
N ILE A 256 0.27 -2.01 -12.55
CA ILE A 256 1.45 -2.18 -11.72
C ILE A 256 1.28 -1.38 -10.43
N GLY A 257 0.88 -2.07 -9.37
CA GLY A 257 0.80 -1.52 -8.03
C GLY A 257 2.12 -1.68 -7.29
N TYR A 258 2.24 -0.99 -6.15
CA TYR A 258 3.26 -1.31 -5.16
C TYR A 258 2.68 -1.42 -3.77
N SER A 259 3.36 -2.19 -2.93
CA SER A 259 3.23 -2.14 -1.48
C SER A 259 4.59 -1.92 -0.85
N LEU A 260 4.56 -1.42 0.38
CA LEU A 260 5.75 -1.16 1.16
C LEU A 260 5.93 -2.27 2.18
N ILE A 261 7.15 -2.79 2.28
CA ILE A 261 7.51 -3.81 3.26
C ILE A 261 8.66 -3.27 4.10
N GLY A 262 8.41 -3.17 5.41
CA GLY A 262 9.38 -2.66 6.37
C GLY A 262 10.53 -3.63 6.65
N VAL A 263 11.74 -3.09 6.74
CA VAL A 263 12.98 -3.78 7.13
C VAL A 263 13.71 -2.97 8.20
N ALA A 264 13.99 -3.57 9.35
CA ALA A 264 14.92 -3.03 10.36
C ALA A 264 16.24 -3.81 10.32
N PHE A 265 17.40 -3.14 10.34
CA PHE A 265 18.73 -3.74 10.15
C PHE A 265 19.44 -4.13 11.45
#